data_AF-A0A965G9X5-F1
#
_entry.id   AF-A0A965G9X5-F1
#
_cell.length_a   1.000
_cell.length_b   1.000
_cell.length_c   1.000
_cell.angle_alpha   90.00
_cell.angle_beta   90.00
_cell.angle_gamma   90.00
#
_symmetry.space_group_name_H-M   'P 1'
#
loop_
_entity.id
_entity.type
_entity.pdbx_description
1 polymer ?
#
loop_
_entity_poly.entity_id
_entity_poly.type
_entity_poly.pdbx_seq_one_letter_code
_entity_poly.pdbx_strand_id
1 'polypeptide(L)'
;MISYMKTENSVDLLTQEEHDRELMANWSPEDHDANRALTLAFEERAQRLALANAVKRGRSSLQISQRALAKLVGISTRDVCHIEQGKANPTLTTQVKLLSALGLTLAIEAK
;
A
#
# COMPACT_ATOMS: atom_id res chain seq x y z
N MET A 1 -15.01 28.11 47.90
CA MET A 1 -15.26 26.70 47.61
C MET A 1 -16.39 26.62 46.61
N ILE A 2 -16.09 26.37 45.33
CA ILE A 2 -17.13 26.15 44.32
C ILE A 2 -17.30 24.64 44.22
N SER A 3 -18.43 24.15 44.72
CA SER A 3 -18.85 22.76 44.63
C SER A 3 -19.33 22.49 43.20
N TYR A 4 -18.64 21.62 42.46
CA TYR A 4 -19.13 21.14 41.18
C TYR A 4 -20.02 19.92 41.41
N MET A 5 -21.30 20.04 41.04
CA MET A 5 -22.24 18.93 40.89
C MET A 5 -21.68 17.94 39.86
N LYS A 6 -21.51 16.67 40.25
CA LYS A 6 -21.27 15.57 39.32
C LYS A 6 -22.49 15.43 38.41
N THR A 7 -22.35 15.80 37.15
CA THR A 7 -23.33 15.46 36.11
C THR A 7 -23.32 13.94 35.94
N GLU A 8 -24.48 13.29 36.11
CA GLU A 8 -24.73 11.86 35.89
C GLU A 8 -24.68 11.47 34.40
N ASN A 9 -23.64 11.89 33.70
CA ASN A 9 -23.37 11.40 32.36
C ASN A 9 -21.85 11.29 32.22
N SER A 10 -21.27 10.32 32.92
CA SER A 10 -19.95 9.81 32.55
C SER A 10 -20.13 9.15 31.19
N VAL A 11 -19.74 9.83 30.13
CA VAL A 11 -19.58 9.19 28.82
C VAL A 11 -18.60 8.05 29.06
N ASP A 12 -19.05 6.80 28.96
CA ASP A 12 -18.14 5.66 28.93
C ASP A 12 -17.29 5.83 27.67
N LEU A 13 -16.08 6.34 27.87
CA LEU A 13 -15.13 6.56 26.80
C LEU A 13 -14.64 5.18 26.39
N LEU A 14 -15.29 4.61 25.37
CA LEU A 14 -14.78 3.43 24.68
C LEU A 14 -13.36 3.74 24.21
N THR A 15 -12.48 2.76 24.36
CA THR A 15 -11.22 2.80 23.63
C THR A 15 -11.50 2.75 22.13
N GLN A 16 -10.58 3.26 21.31
CA GLN A 16 -10.74 3.23 19.86
C GLN A 16 -11.03 1.80 19.35
N GLU A 17 -10.37 0.79 19.92
CA GLU A 17 -10.56 -0.62 19.54
C GLU A 17 -11.95 -1.18 19.92
N GLU A 18 -12.52 -0.73 21.03
CA GLU A 18 -13.88 -1.13 21.46
C GLU A 18 -14.92 -0.42 20.61
N HIS A 19 -14.73 0.87 20.34
CA HIS A 19 -15.58 1.65 19.45
C HIS A 19 -15.61 1.05 18.03
N ASP A 20 -14.45 0.72 17.47
CA ASP A 20 -14.35 0.14 16.13
C ASP A 20 -15.01 -1.24 16.09
N ARG A 21 -14.89 -2.04 17.15
CA ARG A 21 -15.58 -3.34 17.27
C ARG A 21 -17.10 -3.19 17.33
N GLU A 22 -17.62 -2.29 18.15
CA GLU A 22 -19.07 -2.04 18.23
C GLU A 22 -19.62 -1.48 16.92
N LEU A 23 -18.89 -0.57 16.28
CA LEU A 23 -19.24 -0.03 14.98
C LEU A 23 -19.32 -1.16 13.93
N MET A 24 -18.29 -2.00 13.84
CA MET A 24 -18.23 -3.14 12.92
C MET A 24 -19.29 -4.20 13.19
N ALA A 25 -19.68 -4.42 14.46
CA ALA A 25 -20.72 -5.38 14.81
C ALA A 25 -22.11 -4.97 14.26
N ASN A 26 -22.32 -3.66 14.08
CA ASN A 26 -23.57 -3.08 13.58
C ASN A 26 -23.56 -2.81 12.08
N TRP A 27 -22.50 -3.20 11.36
CA TRP A 27 -22.40 -3.02 9.91
C TRP A 27 -23.36 -3.95 9.16
N SER A 28 -23.97 -3.41 8.11
CA SER A 28 -24.74 -4.21 7.17
C SER A 28 -23.82 -5.10 6.33
N PRO A 29 -24.35 -6.17 5.69
CA PRO A 29 -23.59 -6.94 4.71
C PRO A 29 -22.95 -6.06 3.62
N GLU A 30 -23.65 -5.02 3.17
CA GLU A 30 -23.15 -4.06 2.19
C GLU A 30 -21.95 -3.25 2.71
N ASP A 31 -21.97 -2.85 3.98
CA ASP A 31 -20.86 -2.16 4.63
C ASP A 31 -19.62 -3.07 4.74
N HIS A 32 -19.82 -4.34 5.06
CA HIS A 32 -18.74 -5.33 5.09
C HIS A 32 -18.12 -5.56 3.70
N ASP A 33 -18.95 -5.62 2.65
CA ASP A 33 -18.47 -5.76 1.28
C ASP A 33 -17.73 -4.50 0.80
N ALA A 34 -18.24 -3.32 1.12
CA ALA A 34 -17.57 -2.05 0.84
C ALA A 34 -16.22 -1.97 1.56
N ASN A 35 -16.17 -2.34 2.84
CA ASN A 35 -14.95 -2.39 3.62
C ASN A 35 -13.93 -3.39 3.04
N ARG A 36 -14.39 -4.58 2.63
CA ARG A 36 -13.55 -5.57 1.96
C ARG A 36 -12.96 -5.01 0.66
N ALA A 37 -13.79 -4.40 -0.19
CA ALA A 37 -13.35 -3.82 -1.46
C ALA A 37 -12.31 -2.71 -1.24
N LEU A 38 -12.56 -1.83 -0.26
CA LEU A 38 -11.63 -0.77 0.11
C LEU A 38 -10.31 -1.33 0.64
N THR A 39 -10.37 -2.36 1.49
CA THR A 39 -9.20 -3.05 2.05
C THR A 39 -8.34 -3.64 0.93
N LEU A 40 -8.95 -4.36 -0.01
CA LEU A 40 -8.25 -4.92 -1.16
C LEU A 40 -7.61 -3.83 -2.03
N ALA A 41 -8.29 -2.71 -2.26
CA ALA A 41 -7.74 -1.58 -3.02
C ALA A 41 -6.52 -0.95 -2.33
N PHE A 42 -6.55 -0.82 -1.00
CA PHE A 42 -5.42 -0.34 -0.23
C PHE A 42 -4.23 -1.31 -0.30
N GLU A 43 -4.49 -2.61 -0.22
CA GLU A 43 -3.47 -3.64 -0.33
C GLU A 43 -2.81 -3.67 -1.71
N GLU A 44 -3.62 -3.61 -2.77
CA GLU A 44 -3.12 -3.51 -4.14
C GLU A 44 -2.19 -2.29 -4.30
N ARG A 45 -2.60 -1.15 -3.75
CA ARG A 45 -1.79 0.07 -3.76
C ARG A 45 -0.50 -0.11 -2.97
N ALA A 46 -0.55 -0.74 -1.79
CA ALA A 46 0.61 -0.99 -0.97
C ALA A 46 1.63 -1.88 -1.70
N GLN A 47 1.18 -2.95 -2.35
CA GLN A 47 2.02 -3.83 -3.17
C GLN A 47 2.67 -3.09 -4.34
N ARG A 48 1.91 -2.22 -5.02
CA ARG A 48 2.42 -1.40 -6.11
C ARG A 48 3.52 -0.43 -5.65
N LEU A 49 3.34 0.19 -4.48
CA LEU A 49 4.35 1.06 -3.88
C LEU A 49 5.59 0.28 -3.41
N ALA A 50 5.40 -0.95 -2.91
CA ALA A 50 6.52 -1.83 -2.56
C ALA A 50 7.39 -2.15 -3.78
N LEU A 51 6.77 -2.52 -4.91
CA LEU A 51 7.48 -2.70 -6.20
C LEU A 51 8.20 -1.42 -6.63
N ALA A 52 7.52 -0.28 -6.61
CA ALA A 52 8.08 1.02 -6.99
C ALA A 52 9.37 1.33 -6.21
N ASN A 53 9.32 1.12 -4.90
CA ASN A 53 10.45 1.32 -4.00
C ASN A 53 11.57 0.31 -4.24
N ALA A 54 11.25 -0.96 -4.48
CA ALA A 54 12.24 -1.99 -4.81
C ALA A 54 13.01 -1.64 -6.10
N VAL A 55 12.30 -1.25 -7.16
CA VAL A 55 12.88 -0.83 -8.44
C VAL A 55 13.76 0.41 -8.25
N LYS A 56 13.25 1.46 -7.58
CA LYS A 56 13.99 2.70 -7.36
C LYS A 56 15.27 2.48 -6.53
N ARG A 57 15.19 1.63 -5.49
CA ARG A 57 16.35 1.29 -4.65
C ARG A 57 17.37 0.47 -5.43
N GLY A 58 16.97 -0.61 -6.09
CA GLY A 58 17.87 -1.44 -6.90
C GLY A 58 18.57 -0.60 -7.97
N ARG A 59 17.83 0.28 -8.66
CA ARG A 59 18.40 1.20 -9.64
C ARG A 59 19.45 2.14 -9.03
N SER A 60 19.15 2.70 -7.86
CA SER A 60 20.06 3.61 -7.14
C SER A 60 21.31 2.89 -6.63
N SER A 61 21.18 1.65 -6.16
CA SER A 61 22.29 0.80 -5.72
C SER A 61 23.24 0.46 -6.88
N LEU A 62 22.72 0.27 -8.09
CA LEU A 62 23.52 0.11 -9.30
C LEU A 62 24.05 1.43 -9.89
N GLN A 63 23.69 2.57 -9.29
CA GLN A 63 24.07 3.92 -9.74
C GLN A 63 23.70 4.23 -11.20
N ILE A 64 22.60 3.65 -11.71
CA ILE A 64 22.15 3.87 -13.08
C ILE A 64 20.97 4.85 -13.16
N SER A 65 20.86 5.56 -14.28
CA SER A 65 19.71 6.44 -14.55
C SER A 65 18.45 5.63 -14.90
N GLN A 66 17.27 6.25 -14.79
CA GLN A 66 16.01 5.64 -15.26
C GLN A 66 16.07 5.27 -16.75
N ARG A 67 16.72 6.10 -17.57
CA ARG A 67 16.95 5.84 -19.00
C ARG A 67 17.83 4.61 -19.23
N ALA A 68 18.87 4.43 -18.41
CA ALA A 68 19.75 3.27 -18.50
C ALA A 68 19.00 1.97 -18.12
N LEU A 69 18.22 1.99 -17.03
CA LEU A 69 17.37 0.86 -16.66
C LEU A 69 16.34 0.54 -17.75
N ALA A 70 15.69 1.56 -18.30
CA ALA A 70 14.73 1.42 -19.39
C ALA A 70 15.35 0.71 -20.62
N LYS A 71 16.56 1.12 -21.01
CA LYS A 71 17.32 0.48 -22.10
C LYS A 71 17.67 -0.98 -21.79
N LEU A 72 18.09 -1.25 -20.56
CA LEU A 72 18.47 -2.60 -20.12
C LEU A 72 17.28 -3.56 -20.08
N VAL A 73 16.10 -3.07 -19.71
CA VAL A 73 14.85 -3.86 -19.62
C VAL A 73 14.11 -3.93 -20.96
N GLY A 74 14.36 -2.96 -21.86
CA GLY A 74 13.65 -2.85 -23.14
C GLY A 74 12.26 -2.22 -23.01
N ILE A 75 12.10 -1.24 -22.13
CA ILE A 75 10.85 -0.46 -21.95
C ILE A 75 11.11 1.04 -22.08
N SER A 76 10.07 1.87 -22.08
CA SER A 76 10.26 3.31 -22.17
C SER A 76 10.79 3.90 -20.86
N THR A 77 11.53 5.02 -20.94
CA THR A 77 11.96 5.75 -19.73
C THR A 77 10.77 6.32 -18.97
N ARG A 78 9.66 6.64 -19.67
CA ARG A 78 8.40 7.06 -19.06
C ARG A 78 7.82 5.94 -18.19
N ASP A 79 7.83 4.70 -18.66
CA ASP A 79 7.33 3.56 -17.89
C ASP A 79 8.15 3.36 -16.62
N VAL A 80 9.49 3.39 -16.71
CA VAL A 80 10.35 3.33 -15.51
C VAL A 80 10.01 4.45 -14.52
N CYS A 81 9.83 5.68 -15.01
CA CYS A 81 9.46 6.83 -14.17
C CYS A 81 8.10 6.61 -13.47
N HIS A 82 7.06 6.19 -14.21
CA HIS A 82 5.74 5.93 -13.62
C HIS A 82 5.74 4.74 -12.67
N ILE A 83 6.51 3.69 -12.95
CA ILE A 83 6.69 2.54 -12.07
C ILE A 83 7.33 2.99 -10.75
N GLU A 84 8.44 3.74 -10.81
CA GLU A 84 9.11 4.24 -9.59
C GLU A 84 8.27 5.25 -8.78
N GLN A 85 7.23 5.83 -9.39
CA GLN A 85 6.24 6.69 -8.71
C GLN A 85 5.02 5.92 -8.20
N GLY A 86 4.91 4.61 -8.46
CA GLY A 86 3.73 3.80 -8.14
C GLY A 86 2.48 4.16 -8.95
N LYS A 87 2.65 4.84 -10.10
CA LYS A 87 1.57 5.29 -10.98
C LYS A 87 1.26 4.30 -12.11
N ALA A 88 2.19 3.40 -12.44
CA ALA A 88 1.99 2.38 -13.45
C ALA A 88 1.48 1.07 -12.84
N ASN A 89 0.75 0.30 -13.64
CA ASN A 89 0.41 -1.10 -13.36
C ASN A 89 1.11 -2.01 -14.38
N PRO A 90 2.43 -2.27 -14.22
CA PRO A 90 3.17 -3.11 -15.16
C PRO A 90 2.72 -4.57 -15.10
N THR A 91 2.73 -5.25 -16.24
CA THR A 91 2.46 -6.70 -16.30
C THR A 91 3.48 -7.47 -15.45
N LEU A 92 3.11 -8.66 -14.98
CA LEU A 92 4.02 -9.54 -14.23
C LEU A 92 5.35 -9.75 -14.99
N THR A 93 5.28 -9.95 -16.31
CA THR A 93 6.45 -10.06 -17.17
C THR A 93 7.38 -8.84 -17.06
N THR A 94 6.83 -7.63 -17.08
CA THR A 94 7.63 -6.40 -16.91
C THR A 94 8.20 -6.28 -15.50
N GLN A 95 7.44 -6.67 -14.47
CA GLN A 95 7.92 -6.69 -13.09
C GLN A 95 9.12 -7.64 -12.95
N VAL A 96 9.00 -8.88 -13.43
CA VAL A 96 10.08 -9.87 -13.38
C VAL A 96 11.31 -9.40 -14.16
N LYS A 97 11.14 -8.82 -15.35
CA LYS A 97 12.26 -8.27 -16.12
C LYS A 97 12.98 -7.15 -15.37
N LEU A 98 12.24 -6.22 -14.77
CA LEU A 98 12.80 -5.13 -13.96
C LEU A 98 13.57 -5.66 -12.76
N LEU A 99 12.97 -6.58 -12.00
CA LEU A 99 13.61 -7.15 -10.82
C LEU A 99 14.87 -7.94 -11.20
N SER A 100 14.81 -8.78 -12.23
CA SER A 100 15.95 -9.56 -12.73
C SER A 100 17.10 -8.66 -13.18
N ALA A 101 16.79 -7.58 -13.92
CA ALA A 101 17.74 -6.54 -14.33
C ALA A 101 18.45 -5.87 -13.16
N LEU A 102 17.83 -5.85 -11.98
CA LEU A 102 18.33 -5.24 -10.76
C LEU A 102 18.94 -6.26 -9.79
N GLY A 103 19.03 -7.54 -10.17
CA GLY A 103 19.51 -8.61 -9.29
C GLY A 103 18.53 -8.99 -8.17
N LEU A 104 17.23 -8.72 -8.36
CA LEU A 104 16.15 -8.99 -7.42
C LEU A 104 15.26 -10.15 -7.92
N THR A 105 14.62 -10.83 -6.98
CA THR A 105 13.63 -11.88 -7.25
C THR A 105 12.25 -11.47 -6.74
N LEU A 106 11.21 -11.99 -7.38
CA LEU A 106 9.82 -11.88 -6.90
C LEU A 106 9.45 -13.17 -6.16
N ALA A 107 8.81 -13.04 -4.99
CA ALA A 107 8.35 -14.16 -4.18
C ALA A 107 6.84 -14.06 -3.91
N ILE A 108 6.22 -15.21 -3.64
CA ILE A 108 4.81 -15.32 -3.25
C ILE A 108 4.79 -15.84 -1.82
N GLU A 109 4.12 -15.09 -0.93
CA GLU A 109 4.04 -15.40 0.49
C GLU A 109 2.56 -15.44 0.91
N ALA A 110 2.23 -16.34 1.84
CA ALA A 110 0.93 -16.35 2.48
C ALA A 110 0.81 -15.14 3.41
N LYS A 111 -0.42 -14.63 3.52
CA LYS A 111 -0.73 -13.45 4.32
C LYS A 111 -1.08 -13.83 5.76
#